data_AF-A0A259CLH2-F1
#
_entry.id   AF-A0A259CLH2-F1
#
_cell.length_a   1.000
_cell.length_b   1.000
_cell.length_c   1.000
_cell.angle_alpha   90.00
_cell.angle_beta   90.00
_cell.angle_gamma   90.00
#
_symmetry.space_group_name_H-M   'P 1'
#
loop_
_entity.id
_entity.type
_entity.pdbx_description
1 polymer ?
#
loop_
_entity_poly.entity_id
_entity_poly.type
_entity_poly.pdbx_seq_one_letter_code
_entity_poly.pdbx_strand_id
1 'polypeptide(L)'
;MDTIQWIMLGTFIIALGLTLLKLYVFFPNKPLLDDDTTPQAVAKLQNIMVECDRLNPHLDEENLFQKIREHPEFDSTFYWRFNLNRLRHLIENYRLQKPNFRH
;
A
#
# COMPACT_ATOMS: atom_id res chain seq x y z
N MET A 1 11.91 -23.66 47.44
CA MET A 1 12.59 -22.69 46.56
C MET A 1 13.24 -21.66 47.45
N ASP A 2 14.52 -21.42 47.23
CA ASP A 2 15.30 -20.46 48.03
C ASP A 2 14.93 -19.03 47.67
N THR A 3 15.19 -18.09 48.59
CA THR A 3 14.95 -16.65 48.41
C THR A 3 15.56 -16.12 47.10
N ILE A 4 16.73 -16.63 46.72
CA ILE A 4 17.42 -16.27 45.47
C ILE A 4 16.63 -16.71 44.24
N GLN A 5 16.02 -17.90 44.27
CA GLN A 5 15.22 -18.41 43.15
C GLN A 5 13.95 -17.58 42.96
N TRP A 6 13.34 -17.09 44.04
CA TRP A 6 12.20 -16.17 43.99
C TRP A 6 12.56 -14.81 43.39
N ILE A 7 13.72 -14.25 43.77
CA ILE A 7 14.21 -12.99 43.20
C ILE A 7 14.51 -13.15 41.71
N MET A 8 15.16 -14.25 41.32
CA MET A 8 15.45 -14.55 39.92
C MET A 8 14.17 -14.68 39.08
N LEU A 9 13.17 -15.42 39.58
CA LEU A 9 11.88 -15.55 38.92
C LEU A 9 11.15 -14.21 38.79
N GLY A 10 11.14 -13.41 39.86
CA GLY A 10 10.52 -12.08 39.85
C GLY A 10 11.17 -11.14 38.83
N THR A 11 12.50 -11.06 38.81
CA THR A 11 13.23 -10.23 37.83
C THR A 11 13.00 -10.67 36.39
N PHE A 12 12.93 -11.98 36.12
CA PHE A 12 12.62 -12.51 34.80
C PHE A 12 11.23 -12.10 34.33
N ILE A 13 10.22 -12.25 35.18
CA ILE A 13 8.82 -11.88 34.85
C ILE A 13 8.72 -10.37 34.58
N ILE A 14 9.38 -9.55 35.39
CA ILE A 14 9.40 -8.08 35.21
C ILE A 14 10.08 -7.72 33.88
N ALA A 15 11.25 -8.28 33.60
CA ALA A 15 11.97 -8.04 32.36
C ALA A 15 11.12 -8.46 31.13
N LEU A 16 10.45 -9.61 31.21
CA LEU A 16 9.56 -10.10 30.15
C LEU A 16 8.34 -9.20 29.97
N GLY A 17 7.73 -8.73 31.06
CA GLY A 17 6.60 -7.78 30.99
C GLY A 17 7.00 -6.46 30.31
N LEU A 18 8.18 -5.94 30.66
CA LEU A 18 8.71 -4.71 30.06
C LEU A 18 9.05 -4.86 28.57
N THR A 19 9.59 -6.01 28.15
CA THR A 19 9.86 -6.25 26.71
C THR A 19 8.57 -6.37 25.91
N LEU A 20 7.57 -7.08 26.43
CA LEU A 20 6.25 -7.19 25.80
C LEU A 20 5.55 -5.83 25.70
N LEU A 21 5.59 -5.01 26.75
CA LEU A 21 5.05 -3.65 26.71
C LEU A 21 5.74 -2.80 25.65
N LYS A 22 7.08 -2.87 25.58
CA LYS A 22 7.87 -2.12 24.60
C LYS A 22 7.53 -2.54 23.18
N LEU A 23 7.38 -3.85 22.93
CA LEU A 23 6.94 -4.37 21.64
C LEU A 23 5.54 -3.89 21.30
N TYR A 24 4.59 -3.98 22.23
CA TYR A 24 3.21 -3.51 22.01
C TYR A 24 3.14 -2.04 21.60
N VAL A 25 3.95 -1.17 22.24
CA VAL A 25 4.06 0.25 21.86
C VAL A 25 4.74 0.43 20.51
N PHE A 26 5.67 -0.45 20.14
CA PHE A 26 6.40 -0.38 18.88
C PHE A 26 5.60 -0.90 17.68
N PHE A 27 4.66 -1.82 17.87
CA PHE A 27 3.82 -2.33 16.77
C PHE A 27 2.93 -1.20 16.22
N PRO A 28 3.15 -0.76 14.97
CA PRO A 28 2.31 0.26 14.37
C PRO A 28 0.92 -0.32 14.10
N ASN A 29 -0.03 -0.04 14.99
CA ASN A 29 -1.44 -0.42 14.82
C ASN A 29 -2.23 0.55 13.93
N LYS A 30 -1.55 1.50 13.28
CA LYS A 30 -2.18 2.47 12.37
C LYS A 30 -1.67 2.22 10.95
N PRO A 31 -2.56 2.12 9.95
CA PRO A 31 -2.13 2.14 8.56
C PRO A 31 -1.36 3.43 8.29
N LEU A 32 -0.38 3.37 7.40
CA LEU A 32 0.34 4.56 6.98
C LEU A 32 -0.68 5.56 6.39
N LEU A 33 -0.62 6.81 6.84
CA LEU A 33 -1.56 7.86 6.39
C LEU A 33 -1.47 8.12 4.88
N ASP A 34 -0.32 7.79 4.29
CA ASP A 34 0.00 7.95 2.87
C ASP A 34 0.10 6.59 2.16
N ASP A 35 -0.74 5.64 2.57
CA ASP A 35 -0.77 4.32 1.96
C ASP A 35 -1.53 4.34 0.63
N ASP A 36 -0.77 4.53 -0.45
CA ASP A 36 -1.24 4.45 -1.83
C ASP A 36 -1.72 3.05 -2.25
N THR A 37 -1.63 2.05 -1.36
CA THR A 37 -2.13 0.68 -1.58
C THR A 37 -3.51 0.42 -0.99
N THR A 38 -4.13 1.40 -0.33
CA THR A 38 -5.50 1.25 0.17
C THR A 38 -6.49 0.96 -0.97
N PRO A 39 -7.56 0.16 -0.73
CA PRO A 39 -8.54 -0.16 -1.77
C PRO A 39 -9.16 1.08 -2.43
N GLN A 40 -9.34 2.15 -1.66
CA GLN A 40 -9.89 3.42 -2.12
C GLN A 40 -8.90 4.15 -3.05
N ALA A 41 -7.61 4.20 -2.67
CA ALA A 41 -6.55 4.78 -3.49
C ALA A 41 -6.39 4.04 -4.82
N VAL A 42 -6.44 2.71 -4.79
CA VAL A 42 -6.35 1.87 -5.99
C VAL A 42 -7.57 2.09 -6.89
N ALA A 43 -8.79 2.12 -6.34
CA ALA A 43 -10.00 2.37 -7.12
C ALA A 43 -9.97 3.75 -7.80
N LYS A 44 -9.52 4.80 -7.10
CA LYS A 44 -9.36 6.13 -7.70
C LYS A 44 -8.34 6.10 -8.85
N LEU A 45 -7.21 5.45 -8.66
CA LEU A 45 -6.19 5.31 -9.70
C LEU A 45 -6.70 4.50 -10.91
N GLN A 46 -7.53 3.48 -10.69
CA GLN A 46 -8.20 2.73 -11.77
C GLN A 46 -9.17 3.61 -12.56
N ASN A 47 -9.95 4.46 -11.88
CA ASN A 47 -10.86 5.38 -12.56
C ASN A 47 -10.09 6.35 -13.47
N ILE A 48 -9.00 6.94 -12.97
CA ILE A 48 -8.12 7.81 -13.77
C ILE A 48 -7.56 7.04 -14.97
N MET A 49 -7.07 5.82 -14.77
CA MET A 49 -6.55 4.97 -15.86
C MET A 49 -7.60 4.73 -16.96
N VAL A 50 -8.83 4.36 -16.57
CA VAL A 50 -9.93 4.08 -17.51
C VAL A 50 -10.36 5.36 -18.23
N GLU A 51 -10.38 6.50 -17.55
CA GLU A 51 -10.67 7.79 -18.16
C GLU A 51 -9.60 8.19 -19.19
N CYS A 52 -8.32 8.08 -18.82
CA CYS A 52 -7.21 8.36 -19.73
C CYS A 52 -7.24 7.44 -20.97
N ASP A 53 -7.55 6.16 -20.79
CA ASP A 53 -7.70 5.20 -21.89
C ASP A 53 -8.88 5.52 -22.79
N ARG A 54 -10.04 5.86 -22.21
CA ARG A 54 -11.24 6.24 -22.98
C ARG A 54 -11.01 7.49 -23.82
N LEU A 55 -10.28 8.48 -23.28
CA LEU A 55 -9.97 9.72 -23.98
C LEU A 55 -8.90 9.55 -25.07
N ASN A 56 -8.04 8.54 -24.94
CA ASN A 56 -6.94 8.29 -25.86
C ASN A 56 -6.84 6.78 -26.18
N PRO A 57 -7.76 6.25 -27.01
CA PRO A 57 -7.75 4.84 -27.35
C PRO A 57 -6.47 4.47 -28.12
N HIS A 58 -5.99 3.24 -27.92
CA HIS A 58 -4.79 2.67 -28.56
C HIS A 58 -3.45 3.31 -28.15
N LEU A 59 -3.39 4.02 -27.02
CA LEU A 59 -2.10 4.43 -26.46
C LEU A 59 -1.32 3.22 -25.93
N ASP A 60 -0.05 3.17 -26.30
CA ASP A 60 0.93 2.29 -25.65
C ASP A 60 0.98 2.54 -24.12
N GLU A 61 1.41 1.55 -23.36
CA GLU A 61 1.48 1.60 -21.90
C GLU A 61 2.36 2.75 -21.40
N GLU A 62 3.46 3.04 -22.09
CA GLU A 62 4.34 4.16 -21.76
C GLU A 62 3.63 5.51 -21.91
N ASN A 63 2.87 5.68 -23.00
CA ASN A 63 2.12 6.91 -23.24
C ASN A 63 0.92 7.04 -22.30
N LEU A 64 0.25 5.92 -21.98
CA LEU A 64 -0.81 5.90 -20.97
C LEU A 64 -0.24 6.30 -19.60
N PHE A 65 0.93 5.80 -19.24
CA PHE A 65 1.59 6.17 -17.99
C PHE A 65 1.85 7.69 -17.89
N GLN A 66 2.34 8.31 -18.97
CA GLN A 66 2.50 9.77 -18.99
C GLN A 66 1.15 10.48 -18.86
N LYS A 67 0.11 10.03 -19.58
CA LYS A 67 -1.22 10.63 -19.49
C LYS A 67 -1.85 10.55 -18.11
N ILE A 68 -1.63 9.45 -17.39
CA ILE A 68 -2.08 9.32 -16.00
C ILE A 68 -1.33 10.31 -15.10
N ARG A 69 -0.01 10.48 -15.28
CA ARG A 69 0.78 11.45 -14.50
C ARG A 69 0.42 12.90 -14.76
N GLU A 70 -0.02 13.20 -15.99
CA GLU A 70 -0.51 14.51 -16.41
C GLU A 70 -1.97 14.76 -15.99
N HIS A 71 -2.68 13.75 -15.47
CA HIS A 71 -4.09 13.86 -15.15
C HIS A 71 -4.33 14.84 -13.98
N PRO A 72 -5.31 15.77 -14.06
CA PRO A 72 -5.56 16.75 -13.00
C PRO A 72 -5.84 16.15 -11.63
N GLU A 73 -6.42 14.95 -11.59
CA GLU A 73 -6.74 14.25 -10.34
C GLU A 73 -5.61 13.34 -9.81
N PHE A 74 -4.51 13.22 -10.56
CA PHE A 74 -3.36 12.42 -10.17
C PHE A 74 -2.47 13.21 -9.20
N ASP A 75 -2.40 12.75 -7.96
CA ASP A 75 -1.52 13.31 -6.95
C ASP A 75 -0.17 12.58 -6.95
N SER A 76 0.86 13.22 -7.52
CA SER A 76 2.21 12.66 -7.59
C SER A 76 2.90 12.46 -6.24
N THR A 77 2.44 13.18 -5.20
CA THR A 77 2.97 13.06 -3.84
C THR A 77 2.39 11.82 -3.17
N PHE A 78 1.07 11.65 -3.29
CA PHE A 78 0.36 10.49 -2.74
C PHE A 78 0.73 9.20 -3.48
N TYR A 79 0.78 9.22 -4.82
CA TYR A 79 1.14 8.06 -5.64
C TYR A 79 2.64 7.98 -5.97
N TRP A 80 3.52 8.29 -5.01
CA TRP A 80 4.97 8.38 -5.26
C TRP A 80 5.60 7.06 -5.75
N ARG A 81 5.01 5.90 -5.45
CA ARG A 81 5.46 4.58 -5.93
C ARG A 81 4.92 4.22 -7.32
N PHE A 82 4.14 5.10 -7.95
CA PHE A 82 3.55 4.81 -9.25
C PHE A 82 4.61 4.81 -10.35
N ASN A 83 4.74 3.66 -11.03
CA ASN A 83 5.67 3.43 -12.12
C ASN A 83 5.01 2.53 -13.17
N LEU A 84 5.70 2.30 -14.30
CA LEU A 84 5.17 1.52 -15.41
C LEU A 84 4.79 0.07 -15.01
N ASN A 85 5.59 -0.57 -14.16
CA ASN A 85 5.27 -1.93 -13.67
C ASN A 85 3.99 -1.95 -12.82
N ARG A 86 3.81 -0.92 -11.98
CA ARG A 86 2.58 -0.77 -11.20
C ARG A 86 1.37 -0.50 -12.09
N LEU A 87 1.53 0.26 -13.18
CA LEU A 87 0.48 0.42 -14.18
C LEU A 87 0.11 -0.92 -14.84
N ARG A 88 1.10 -1.73 -15.24
CA ARG A 88 0.85 -3.08 -15.79
C ARG A 88 0.04 -3.94 -14.83
N HIS A 89 0.45 -4.00 -13.57
CA HIS A 89 -0.31 -4.72 -12.54
C HIS A 89 -1.71 -4.13 -12.32
N LEU A 90 -1.86 -2.80 -12.39
CA LEU A 90 -3.17 -2.16 -12.30
C LEU A 90 -4.10 -2.60 -13.43
N ILE A 91 -3.58 -2.66 -14.66
CA ILE A 91 -4.29 -3.11 -15.87
C ILE A 91 -4.66 -4.59 -15.73
N GLU A 92 -3.71 -5.45 -15.37
CA GLU A 92 -3.94 -6.89 -15.14
C GLU A 92 -5.03 -7.12 -14.09
N ASN A 93 -4.94 -6.44 -12.94
CA ASN A 93 -5.92 -6.52 -11.87
C ASN A 93 -7.31 -6.03 -12.34
N TYR A 94 -7.35 -4.98 -13.16
CA TYR A 94 -8.61 -4.47 -13.70
C TYR A 94 -9.21 -5.43 -14.74
N ARG A 95 -8.38 -6.12 -15.54
CA ARG A 95 -8.84 -7.16 -16.50
C ARG A 95 -9.51 -8.34 -15.82
N LEU A 96 -9.12 -8.68 -14.58
CA LEU A 96 -9.83 -9.70 -13.80
C LEU A 96 -11.30 -9.34 -13.56
N GLN A 97 -11.62 -8.05 -13.50
CA GLN A 97 -12.99 -7.55 -13.32
C GLN A 97 -13.66 -7.24 -14.68
N LYS A 98 -12.89 -6.78 -15.67
CA LYS A 98 -13.35 -6.36 -17.01
C LYS A 98 -12.46 -6.99 -18.09
N PRO A 99 -12.76 -8.21 -18.56
CA PRO A 99 -11.90 -8.97 -19.46
C PRO A 99 -11.58 -8.29 -20.80
N ASN A 100 -12.45 -7.38 -21.27
CA ASN A 100 -12.31 -6.70 -22.56
C ASN A 100 -11.46 -5.42 -22.49
N PHE A 101 -10.83 -5.11 -21.35
CA PHE A 101 -10.04 -3.89 -21.21
C PHE A 101 -8.64 -4.03 -21.83
N ARG A 102 -8.36 -3.25 -22.88
CA ARG A 102 -7.09 -3.19 -23.64
C ARG A 102 -6.57 -4.59 -24.05
N HIS A 103 -7.27 -5.26 -24.97
CA HIS A 103 -6.89 -6.58 -25.46
C HIS A 103 -5.99 -6.53 -26.70
#